data_AF-A0A8J5MRS4-F1
#
_entry.id   AF-A0A8J5MRS4-F1
#
_cell.length_a   1.000
_cell.length_b   1.000
_cell.length_c   1.000
_cell.angle_alpha   90.00
_cell.angle_beta   90.00
_cell.angle_gamma   90.00
#
_symmetry.space_group_name_H-M   'P 1'
#
loop_
_entity.id
_entity.type
_entity.pdbx_description
1 polymer ?
#
loop_
_entity_poly.entity_id
_entity_poly.type
_entity_poly.pdbx_seq_one_letter_code
_entity_poly.pdbx_strand_id
1 'polypeptide(L)'
;MPVYNISLAEINQRYGIKPEYNDYTPFYVGIAFCTIIGLVLIMVNWICSCCHEHSKYWNDPDTGNRFASLIFVRTPKQRPMDALF
;
A
#
# COMPACT_ATOMS: atom_id res chain seq x y z
N MET A 1 -5.00 -53.49 -23.27
CA MET A 1 -4.67 -52.13 -23.75
C MET A 1 -3.47 -51.65 -22.94
N PRO A 2 -2.42 -51.08 -23.55
CA PRO A 2 -1.28 -50.59 -22.78
C PRO A 2 -1.72 -49.40 -21.93
N VAL A 3 -1.46 -49.46 -20.62
CA VAL A 3 -1.67 -48.34 -19.71
C VAL A 3 -0.48 -47.41 -19.90
N TYR A 4 -0.73 -46.23 -20.47
CA TYR A 4 0.33 -45.26 -20.71
C TYR A 4 0.40 -44.31 -19.50
N ASN A 5 1.44 -44.47 -18.68
CA ASN A 5 1.65 -43.75 -17.43
C ASN A 5 2.47 -42.47 -17.68
N ILE A 6 2.06 -41.58 -18.60
CA ILE A 6 2.84 -40.35 -18.86
C ILE A 6 2.44 -39.29 -17.85
N SER A 7 3.43 -38.64 -17.26
CA SER A 7 3.19 -37.46 -16.44
C SER A 7 2.81 -36.24 -17.31
N LEU A 8 1.98 -35.34 -16.79
CA LEU A 8 1.67 -34.07 -17.48
C LEU A 8 2.96 -33.28 -17.84
N ALA A 9 4.00 -33.42 -17.01
CA ALA A 9 5.30 -32.78 -17.21
C ALA A 9 6.00 -33.26 -18.49
N GLU A 10 5.98 -34.56 -18.77
CA GLU A 10 6.58 -35.13 -19.98
C GLU A 10 5.83 -34.71 -21.26
N ILE A 11 4.50 -34.62 -21.20
CA ILE A 11 3.68 -34.13 -22.31
C ILE A 11 4.05 -32.68 -22.60
N ASN A 12 4.11 -31.85 -21.56
CA ASN A 12 4.45 -30.43 -21.70
C ASN A 12 5.85 -30.23 -22.30
N GLN A 13 6.82 -31.05 -21.90
CA GLN A 13 8.18 -31.01 -22.45
C GLN A 13 8.20 -31.39 -23.95
N ARG A 14 7.46 -32.44 -24.36
CA ARG A 14 7.41 -32.89 -25.76
C ARG A 14 6.79 -31.87 -26.71
N TYR A 15 5.76 -31.17 -26.26
CA TYR A 15 5.04 -30.19 -27.07
C TYR A 15 5.53 -28.75 -26.86
N GLY A 16 6.59 -28.55 -26.06
CA GLY A 16 7.14 -27.23 -25.76
C GLY A 16 6.16 -26.32 -25.02
N ILE A 17 5.16 -26.90 -24.34
CA ILE A 17 4.16 -26.19 -23.55
C ILE A 17 4.86 -25.73 -22.29
N LYS A 18 5.07 -24.43 -22.15
CA LYS A 18 5.61 -23.86 -20.91
C LYS A 18 4.54 -23.99 -19.83
N PRO A 19 4.87 -24.47 -18.62
CA PRO A 19 3.92 -24.44 -17.52
C PRO A 19 3.51 -22.99 -17.27
N GLU A 20 2.21 -22.76 -17.17
CA GLU A 20 1.70 -21.44 -16.80
C GLU A 20 2.24 -21.05 -15.42
N TYR A 21 2.59 -19.78 -15.25
CA TYR A 21 3.03 -19.28 -13.96
C TYR A 21 1.86 -19.37 -12.97
N ASN A 22 1.98 -20.28 -12.01
CA ASN A 22 0.92 -20.60 -11.05
C ASN A 22 1.23 -20.12 -9.62
N ASP A 23 2.48 -19.73 -9.34
CA ASP A 23 2.89 -19.30 -8.01
C ASP A 23 2.94 -17.78 -7.89
N TYR A 24 1.84 -17.18 -7.44
CA TYR A 24 1.73 -15.74 -7.18
C TYR A 24 2.07 -15.36 -5.74
N THR A 25 2.61 -16.28 -4.93
CA THR A 25 3.00 -16.03 -3.55
C THR A 25 3.86 -14.77 -3.38
N PRO A 26 4.93 -14.51 -4.17
CA PRO A 26 5.74 -13.32 -3.96
C PRO A 26 4.97 -12.01 -4.20
N PHE A 27 3.99 -12.01 -5.10
CA PHE A 27 3.11 -10.86 -5.34
C PHE A 27 2.22 -10.57 -4.13
N TYR A 28 1.56 -11.61 -3.58
CA TYR A 28 0.72 -11.46 -2.40
C TYR A 28 1.50 -11.08 -1.14
N VAL A 29 2.71 -11.63 -0.98
CA VAL A 29 3.61 -11.24 0.13
C VAL A 29 3.99 -9.77 0.02
N GLY A 30 4.28 -9.27 -1.19
CA GLY A 30 4.57 -7.86 -1.42
C GLY A 30 3.39 -6.95 -1.05
N ILE A 31 2.18 -7.28 -1.52
CA ILE A 31 0.96 -6.53 -1.18
C ILE A 31 0.70 -6.56 0.32
N ALA A 32 0.80 -7.73 0.95
CA ALA A 32 0.59 -7.86 2.40
C ALA A 32 1.58 -6.97 3.18
N PHE A 33 2.85 -6.97 2.79
CA PHE A 33 3.86 -6.14 3.44
C PHE A 33 3.56 -4.64 3.29
N CYS A 34 3.25 -4.18 2.07
CA CYS A 34 2.93 -2.77 1.81
C CYS A 34 1.65 -2.32 2.53
N THR A 35 0.61 -3.17 2.57
CA THR A 35 -0.66 -2.87 3.24
C THR A 35 -0.53 -2.85 4.75
N ILE A 36 0.23 -3.76 5.36
CA ILE A 36 0.51 -3.75 6.80
C ILE A 36 1.26 -2.48 7.18
N ILE A 37 2.31 -2.11 6.45
CA ILE A 37 3.06 -0.87 6.72
C ILE A 37 2.15 0.35 6.58
N GLY A 38 1.37 0.43 5.51
CA GLY A 38 0.42 1.52 5.29
C GLY A 38 -0.59 1.64 6.43
N LEU A 39 -1.17 0.51 6.87
CA LEU A 39 -2.13 0.46 7.97
C LEU A 39 -1.49 0.89 9.30
N VAL A 40 -0.29 0.42 9.62
CA VAL A 40 0.43 0.82 10.83
C VAL A 40 0.67 2.33 10.83
N LEU A 41 1.13 2.90 9.71
CA LEU A 41 1.35 4.35 9.60
C LEU A 41 0.05 5.14 9.77
N ILE A 42 -1.07 4.68 9.19
CA ILE A 42 -2.37 5.31 9.35
C ILE A 42 -2.85 5.22 10.80
N MET A 43 -2.76 4.05 11.43
CA MET A 43 -3.18 3.85 12.83
C MET A 43 -2.37 4.71 13.79
N VAL A 44 -1.05 4.79 13.62
CA VAL A 44 -0.18 5.65 14.44
C VAL A 44 -0.60 7.12 14.28
N ASN A 45 -0.83 7.59 13.06
CA ASN A 45 -1.31 8.95 12.83
C ASN A 45 -2.67 9.21 13.49
N TRP A 46 -3.61 8.26 13.38
CA TRP A 46 -4.94 8.37 13.98
C TRP A 46 -4.87 8.47 15.51
N ILE A 47 -4.14 7.56 16.15
CA ILE A 47 -4.01 7.50 17.62
C ILE A 47 -3.30 8.75 18.15
N CYS A 48 -2.19 9.16 17.52
CA CYS A 48 -1.44 10.34 17.94
C CYS A 48 -2.20 11.65 17.70
N SER A 49 -3.08 11.71 16.70
CA SER A 49 -3.90 12.90 16.42
C SER A 49 -5.12 13.03 17.34
N CYS A 50 -5.75 11.92 17.73
CA CYS A 50 -6.99 11.96 18.53
C CYS A 50 -6.79 11.85 20.04
N CYS A 51 -5.79 11.10 20.52
CA CYS A 51 -5.75 10.67 21.92
C CYS A 51 -4.53 11.14 22.71
N HIS A 52 -3.56 11.83 22.08
CA HIS A 52 -2.32 12.24 22.75
C HIS A 52 -2.36 13.73 23.13
N GLU A 53 -1.75 14.08 24.27
CA GLU A 53 -1.58 15.47 24.75
C GLU A 53 -0.84 16.37 23.74
N HIS A 54 -0.07 15.73 22.83
CA HIS A 54 0.63 16.37 21.71
C HIS A 54 -0.20 16.43 20.41
N SER A 55 -1.52 16.21 20.46
CA SER A 55 -2.42 16.27 19.29
C SER A 55 -2.25 17.56 18.48
N LYS A 56 -2.01 18.70 19.15
CA LYS A 56 -1.70 19.99 18.49
C LYS A 56 -0.44 19.94 17.62
N TYR A 57 0.60 19.22 18.04
CA TYR A 57 1.83 19.04 17.26
C TYR A 57 1.62 18.07 16.09
N TRP A 58 0.84 17.00 16.31
CA TRP A 58 0.58 16.00 15.27
C TRP A 58 -0.35 16.49 14.15
N ASN A 59 -1.30 17.38 14.47
CA ASN A 59 -2.22 18.01 13.52
C ASN A 59 -1.67 19.29 12.88
N ASP A 60 -0.54 19.82 13.33
CA ASP A 60 0.02 21.06 12.78
C ASP A 60 0.84 20.76 11.50
N PRO A 61 0.41 21.25 10.33
CA PRO A 61 1.08 20.99 9.06
C PRO A 61 2.41 21.72 8.90
N ASP A 62 2.71 22.70 9.76
CA ASP A 62 3.93 23.53 9.68
C ASP A 62 5.08 23.02 10.56
N THR A 63 4.81 22.07 11.48
CA THR A 63 5.81 21.49 12.38
C THR A 63 6.56 20.28 11.82
N GLY A 64 6.34 19.94 10.55
CA GLY A 64 7.16 18.93 9.84
C GLY A 64 6.69 17.48 9.98
N ASN A 65 5.52 17.22 10.55
CA ASN A 65 4.88 15.90 10.51
C ASN A 65 4.35 15.60 9.08
N ARG A 66 5.23 15.10 8.20
CA ARG A 66 4.99 14.87 6.76
C ARG A 66 3.91 13.84 6.44
N PHE A 67 3.48 13.03 7.41
CA PHE A 67 2.42 12.04 7.18
C PHE A 67 1.02 12.67 7.23
N ALA A 68 0.82 13.68 8.08
CA ALA A 68 -0.42 14.46 8.11
C ALA A 68 -0.62 15.23 6.80
N SER A 69 0.43 15.75 6.16
CA SER A 69 0.29 16.50 4.90
C SER A 69 -0.17 15.68 3.69
N LEU A 70 -0.05 14.34 3.75
CA LEU A 70 -0.58 13.45 2.71
C LEU A 70 -2.08 13.16 2.89
N ILE A 71 -2.61 13.30 4.11
CA ILE A 71 -4.01 13.02 4.46
C ILE A 71 -4.83 14.33 4.49
N PHE A 72 -4.24 15.42 4.98
CA PHE A 72 -4.87 16.72 5.06
C PHE A 72 -4.43 17.58 3.88
N VAL A 73 -5.35 17.82 2.96
CA VAL A 73 -5.21 18.89 1.95
C VAL A 73 -4.95 20.19 2.70
N ARG A 74 -3.77 20.77 2.53
CA ARG A 74 -3.47 22.08 3.10
C ARG A 74 -4.52 23.05 2.59
N THR A 75 -5.25 23.68 3.51
CA THR A 75 -6.09 24.82 3.19
C THR A 75 -5.19 25.83 2.48
N PRO A 76 -5.50 26.25 1.24
CA PRO A 76 -4.67 27.21 0.55
C PRO A 76 -4.56 28.45 1.42
N LYS A 77 -3.33 28.85 1.74
CA LYS A 77 -3.09 30.09 2.48
C LYS A 77 -3.77 31.21 1.70
N GLN A 78 -4.80 31.83 2.30
CA GLN A 78 -5.51 32.96 1.72
C GLN A 78 -4.47 33.95 1.22
N ARG A 79 -4.46 34.20 -0.08
CA ARG A 79 -3.58 35.20 -0.66
C ARG A 79 -4.20 36.55 -0.27
N PRO A 80 -3.38 37.58 -0.02
CA PRO A 80 -3.88 38.88 0.43
C PRO A 80 -4.92 39.50 -0.52
N MET A 81 -4.97 39.06 -1.78
CA MET A 81 -5.93 39.52 -2.80
C MET A 81 -7.34 38.89 -2.67
N ASP A 82 -7.48 37.83 -1.88
CA ASP A 82 -8.73 37.07 -1.75
C ASP A 82 -9.66 37.67 -0.67
N ALA A 83 -9.18 38.65 0.09
CA ALA A 83 -9.89 39.33 1.17
C ALA A 83 -10.57 40.66 0.74
N LEU A 84 -10.48 41.00 -0.55
CA LEU A 84 -10.95 42.27 -1.12
C LEU A 84 -12.24 42.15 -1.95
N PHE A 85 -12.93 41.00 -1.91
CA PHE A 85 -14.23 40.79 -2.56
C PHE A 85 -15.25 40.22 -1.57
#